data_AF-A0A4Y1RKG9-F1
#
_entry.id   AF-A0A4Y1RKG9-F1
#
_cell.length_a   1.000
_cell.length_b   1.000
_cell.length_c   1.000
_cell.angle_alpha   90.00
_cell.angle_beta   90.00
_cell.angle_gamma   90.00
#
_symmetry.space_group_name_H-M   'P 1'
#
loop_
_entity.id
_entity.type
_entity.pdbx_description
1 polymer ?
#
loop_
_entity_poly.entity_id
_entity_poly.type
_entity_poly.pdbx_seq_one_letter_code
_entity_poly.pdbx_strand_id
1 'polypeptide(L)'
;MHKIVESVGQGVTEFTVGDHVLTVFIGVCGKCRQCTSGKSNICEVLGLERRGVMRCDQRTRFCINGEPIYHYCAVSSFSEYTVVHSGCAVKISSVVPLEKVAQGAKLRGTSQIIGVDTNPEKGENAKAFGITAFINPRDSKDPIQQIITLKGSLFGGWKPKSDLPSLVDMYTKKEIQVEEYITHNLPFEDVNKAFNLMREGKCLRCVIHMAK
;
A
#
# COMPACT_ATOMS: atom_id res chain seq x y z
N MET A 1 3.19 -5.40 5.57
CA MET A 1 3.76 -5.32 4.20
C MET A 1 5.28 -5.29 4.20
N HIS A 2 5.91 -4.90 5.31
CA HIS A 2 7.32 -5.16 5.53
C HIS A 2 7.61 -6.66 5.61
N LYS A 3 8.72 -7.09 5.01
CA LYS A 3 9.26 -8.45 5.02
C LYS A 3 10.78 -8.38 5.04
N ILE A 4 11.41 -9.46 5.48
CA ILE A 4 12.86 -9.65 5.37
C ILE A 4 13.10 -10.64 4.23
N VAL A 5 14.08 -10.34 3.37
CA VAL A 5 14.43 -11.22 2.26
C VAL A 5 15.06 -12.51 2.82
N GLU A 6 14.39 -13.63 2.59
CA GLU A 6 14.89 -14.96 2.97
C GLU A 6 15.77 -15.56 1.86
N SER A 7 15.37 -15.42 0.60
CA SER A 7 16.13 -15.89 -0.57
C SER A 7 15.79 -15.05 -1.81
N VAL A 8 16.64 -15.15 -2.84
CA VAL A 8 16.46 -14.44 -4.12
C VAL A 8 16.53 -15.40 -5.30
N GLY A 9 15.68 -15.15 -6.31
CA GLY A 9 15.68 -15.92 -7.54
C GLY A 9 16.86 -15.59 -8.46
N GLN A 10 17.13 -16.48 -9.43
CA GLN A 10 18.19 -16.29 -10.41
C GLN A 10 18.06 -14.95 -11.16
N GLY A 11 19.18 -14.22 -11.27
CA GLY A 11 19.25 -12.94 -11.99
C GLY A 11 18.79 -11.71 -11.18
N VAL A 12 18.30 -11.90 -9.94
CA VAL A 12 18.00 -10.79 -9.03
C VAL A 12 19.29 -10.36 -8.34
N THR A 13 19.74 -9.13 -8.59
CA THR A 13 20.98 -8.57 -8.02
C THR A 13 20.74 -7.41 -7.03
N GLU A 14 19.52 -6.86 -7.01
CA GLU A 14 19.15 -5.69 -6.21
C GLU A 14 18.81 -6.03 -4.74
N PHE A 15 18.71 -7.32 -4.41
CA PHE A 15 18.39 -7.82 -3.07
C PHE A 15 19.37 -8.93 -2.66
N THR A 16 19.58 -9.04 -1.35
CA THR A 16 20.38 -10.03 -0.65
C THR A 16 19.62 -10.52 0.58
N VAL A 17 19.95 -11.72 1.06
CA VAL A 17 19.33 -12.29 2.27
C VAL A 17 19.53 -11.35 3.46
N GLY A 18 18.47 -11.12 4.23
CA GLY A 18 18.46 -10.19 5.37
C GLY A 18 18.06 -8.76 5.03
N ASP A 19 17.94 -8.41 3.75
CA ASP A 19 17.44 -7.08 3.37
C ASP A 19 16.01 -6.85 3.86
N HIS A 20 15.78 -5.68 4.45
CA HIS A 20 14.45 -5.21 4.82
C HIS A 20 13.75 -4.64 3.59
N VAL A 21 12.54 -5.12 3.30
CA VAL A 21 11.80 -4.73 2.10
C VAL A 21 10.34 -4.41 2.40
N LEU A 22 9.81 -3.41 1.69
CA LEU A 22 8.38 -3.21 1.55
C LEU A 22 7.89 -3.86 0.26
N THR A 23 6.90 -4.73 0.40
CA THR A 23 6.18 -5.29 -0.75
C THR A 23 5.09 -4.33 -1.20
N VAL A 24 4.99 -4.11 -2.50
CA VAL A 24 4.04 -3.17 -3.11
C VAL A 24 3.23 -3.84 -4.20
N PHE A 25 1.95 -3.47 -4.28
CA PHE A 25 1.01 -4.08 -5.24
C PHE A 25 1.14 -3.55 -6.68
N ILE A 26 1.88 -2.44 -6.86
CA ILE A 26 2.27 -1.92 -8.17
C ILE A 26 3.74 -2.21 -8.42
N GLY A 27 4.04 -2.89 -9.53
CA GLY A 27 5.42 -3.22 -9.88
C GLY A 27 6.11 -2.11 -10.66
N VAL A 28 7.44 -2.01 -10.50
CA VAL A 28 8.31 -1.09 -11.24
C VAL A 28 9.43 -1.86 -11.93
N CYS A 29 9.43 -1.87 -13.27
CA CYS A 29 10.49 -2.53 -14.05
C CYS A 29 11.70 -1.63 -14.34
N GLY A 30 11.59 -0.32 -14.11
CA GLY A 30 12.65 0.68 -14.33
C GLY A 30 12.93 1.04 -15.79
N LYS A 31 12.55 0.19 -16.76
CA LYS A 31 12.96 0.32 -18.16
C LYS A 31 11.85 0.62 -19.18
N CYS A 32 10.58 0.39 -18.84
CA CYS A 32 9.48 0.69 -19.76
C CYS A 32 9.24 2.20 -19.90
N ARG A 33 8.54 2.61 -20.96
CA ARG A 33 8.26 4.02 -21.27
C ARG A 33 7.61 4.75 -20.09
N GLN A 34 6.67 4.11 -19.40
CA GLN A 34 6.01 4.75 -18.25
C GLN A 34 6.98 4.99 -17.09
N CYS A 35 7.82 3.99 -16.77
CA CYS A 35 8.81 4.11 -15.69
C CYS A 35 9.80 5.25 -15.96
N THR A 36 10.26 5.39 -17.20
CA THR A 36 11.24 6.41 -17.61
C THR A 36 10.62 7.79 -17.89
N SER A 37 9.32 7.87 -18.19
CA SER A 37 8.65 9.12 -18.61
C SER A 37 8.67 10.26 -17.58
N GLY A 38 8.88 9.98 -16.30
CA GLY A 38 8.67 10.94 -15.22
C GLY A 38 7.19 11.34 -14.95
N LYS A 39 6.25 10.91 -15.81
CA LYS A 39 4.84 11.38 -15.79
C LYS A 39 3.87 10.37 -15.17
N SER A 40 4.24 9.10 -15.11
CA SER A 40 3.37 8.01 -14.66
C SER A 40 4.10 7.09 -13.68
N ASN A 41 3.34 6.53 -12.74
CA ASN A 41 3.79 5.44 -11.86
C ASN A 41 3.21 4.07 -12.25
N ILE A 42 2.49 3.98 -13.37
CA ILE A 42 1.87 2.75 -13.84
C ILE A 42 2.82 2.04 -14.81
N CYS A 43 3.55 1.05 -14.33
CA CYS A 43 4.46 0.29 -15.18
C CYS A 43 3.71 -0.49 -16.27
N GLU A 44 4.10 -0.34 -17.53
CA GLU A 44 3.55 -1.11 -18.66
C GLU A 44 3.81 -2.62 -18.51
N VAL A 45 4.94 -2.99 -17.91
CA VAL A 45 5.36 -4.40 -17.79
C VAL A 45 4.71 -5.09 -16.58
N LEU A 46 4.79 -4.47 -15.41
CA LEU A 46 4.36 -5.11 -14.16
C LEU A 46 2.97 -4.67 -13.70
N GLY A 47 2.60 -3.41 -13.96
CA GLY A 47 1.27 -2.85 -13.69
C GLY A 47 0.70 -3.22 -12.31
N LEU A 48 -0.62 -3.40 -12.29
CA LEU A 48 -1.36 -3.99 -11.18
C LEU A 48 -1.63 -5.47 -11.53
N GLU A 49 -1.13 -6.40 -10.72
CA GLU A 49 -1.34 -7.82 -10.94
C GLU A 49 -2.78 -8.24 -10.55
N ARG A 50 -3.44 -8.98 -11.45
CA ARG A 50 -4.85 -9.38 -11.31
C ARG A 50 -5.10 -10.87 -11.61
N ARG A 51 -4.11 -11.59 -12.13
CA ARG A 51 -4.26 -13.01 -12.51
C ARG A 51 -3.97 -13.97 -11.36
N GLY A 52 -3.33 -13.49 -10.29
CA GLY A 52 -2.98 -14.31 -9.13
C GLY A 52 -1.88 -15.35 -9.38
N VAL A 53 -1.08 -15.17 -10.44
CA VAL A 53 0.02 -16.06 -10.80
C VAL A 53 1.31 -15.28 -11.01
N MET A 54 2.44 -15.95 -10.90
CA MET A 54 3.76 -15.36 -11.15
C MET A 54 3.98 -15.16 -12.64
N ARG A 55 4.55 -14.01 -13.01
CA ARG A 55 4.75 -13.65 -14.43
C ARG A 55 5.69 -14.58 -15.18
N CYS A 56 6.70 -15.12 -14.49
CA CYS A 56 7.75 -15.92 -15.10
C CYS A 56 7.25 -17.25 -15.68
N ASP A 57 6.24 -17.88 -15.07
CA ASP A 57 5.77 -19.21 -15.45
C ASP A 57 4.24 -19.37 -15.46
N GLN A 58 3.50 -18.31 -15.14
CA GLN A 58 2.04 -18.32 -15.02
C GLN A 58 1.52 -19.34 -13.99
N ARG A 59 2.30 -19.64 -12.93
CA ARG A 59 1.92 -20.54 -11.84
C ARG A 59 1.84 -19.83 -10.48
N THR A 60 1.15 -20.45 -9.54
CA THR A 60 1.13 -20.00 -8.14
C THR A 60 2.43 -20.39 -7.42
N ARG A 61 2.59 -19.91 -6.18
CA ARG A 61 3.68 -20.33 -5.25
C ARG A 61 3.14 -20.89 -3.94
N PHE A 62 1.83 -20.87 -3.79
CA PHE A 62 1.11 -21.40 -2.65
C PHE A 62 0.28 -22.59 -3.12
N CYS A 63 0.26 -23.63 -2.30
CA CYS A 63 -0.65 -24.76 -2.45
C CYS A 63 -1.03 -25.30 -1.07
N ILE A 64 -2.21 -25.91 -0.97
CA ILE A 64 -2.62 -26.71 0.18
C ILE A 64 -3.05 -28.06 -0.36
N ASN A 65 -2.47 -29.14 0.16
CA ASN A 65 -2.79 -30.51 -0.28
C ASN A 65 -2.65 -30.73 -1.80
N GLY A 66 -1.69 -30.05 -2.44
CA GLY A 66 -1.48 -30.10 -3.89
C GLY A 66 -2.36 -29.15 -4.71
N GLU A 67 -3.42 -28.59 -4.11
CA GLU A 67 -4.31 -27.64 -4.78
C GLU A 67 -3.71 -26.22 -4.79
N PRO A 68 -3.70 -25.53 -5.94
CA PRO A 68 -3.07 -24.22 -6.06
C PRO A 68 -3.87 -23.14 -5.33
N ILE A 69 -3.16 -22.28 -4.58
CA ILE A 69 -3.71 -21.06 -3.99
C ILE A 69 -3.19 -19.85 -4.75
N TYR A 70 -4.11 -19.05 -5.26
CA TYR A 70 -3.79 -17.87 -6.05
C TYR A 70 -3.18 -16.77 -5.19
N HIS A 71 -2.24 -16.04 -5.80
CA HIS A 71 -1.71 -14.82 -5.24
C HIS A 71 -2.75 -13.71 -5.27
N TYR A 72 -2.59 -12.74 -4.35
CA TYR A 72 -3.41 -11.54 -4.34
C TYR A 72 -2.54 -10.28 -4.46
N CYS A 73 -2.85 -9.45 -5.45
CA CYS A 73 -2.21 -8.15 -5.69
C CYS A 73 -0.67 -8.19 -5.71
N ALA A 74 -0.07 -9.26 -6.26
CA ALA A 74 1.39 -9.49 -6.32
C ALA A 74 2.13 -9.51 -4.97
N VAL A 75 1.43 -9.51 -3.84
CA VAL A 75 2.02 -9.38 -2.51
C VAL A 75 1.65 -10.54 -1.58
N SER A 76 0.37 -10.93 -1.53
CA SER A 76 -0.12 -12.03 -0.70
C SER A 76 0.40 -11.97 0.76
N SER A 77 0.28 -10.81 1.40
CA SER A 77 0.95 -10.55 2.69
C SER A 77 0.38 -11.28 3.90
N PHE A 78 -0.79 -11.92 3.77
CA PHE A 78 -1.40 -12.74 4.82
C PHE A 78 -0.85 -14.17 4.82
N SER A 79 0.48 -14.22 4.91
CA SER A 79 1.28 -15.43 5.00
C SER A 79 2.61 -15.06 5.65
N GLU A 80 3.21 -15.97 6.40
CA GLU A 80 4.53 -15.77 7.01
C GLU A 80 5.58 -15.53 5.91
N TYR A 81 5.56 -16.39 4.88
CA TYR A 81 6.39 -16.27 3.69
C TYR A 81 5.55 -15.92 2.47
N THR A 82 6.10 -15.11 1.57
CA THR A 82 5.48 -14.81 0.29
C THR A 82 6.55 -14.68 -0.79
N VAL A 83 6.17 -14.99 -2.02
CA VAL A 83 7.04 -14.87 -3.19
C VAL A 83 6.51 -13.74 -4.06
N VAL A 84 7.36 -12.73 -4.29
CA VAL A 84 7.01 -11.55 -5.09
C VAL A 84 7.99 -11.37 -6.23
N HIS A 85 7.55 -10.69 -7.30
CA HIS A 85 8.47 -10.24 -8.34
C HIS A 85 9.39 -9.14 -7.77
N SER A 86 10.67 -9.11 -8.13
CA SER A 86 11.64 -8.15 -7.55
C SER A 86 11.23 -6.68 -7.79
N GLY A 87 10.62 -6.39 -8.94
CA GLY A 87 9.98 -5.10 -9.24
C GLY A 87 8.84 -4.68 -8.31
N CYS A 88 8.29 -5.59 -7.51
CA CYS A 88 7.24 -5.34 -6.51
C CYS A 88 7.79 -5.31 -5.07
N ALA A 89 9.11 -5.33 -4.90
CA ALA A 89 9.78 -5.13 -3.63
C ALA A 89 10.60 -3.84 -3.67
N VAL A 90 10.65 -3.15 -2.53
CA VAL A 90 11.43 -1.92 -2.34
C VAL A 90 12.31 -2.10 -1.12
N LYS A 91 13.63 -2.01 -1.29
CA LYS A 91 14.58 -2.05 -0.17
C LYS A 91 14.40 -0.81 0.70
N ILE A 92 14.37 -0.99 2.01
CA ILE A 92 14.28 0.08 2.99
C ILE A 92 15.34 -0.07 4.08
N SER A 93 15.59 1.00 4.83
CA SER A 93 16.45 0.94 6.02
C SER A 93 15.83 0.06 7.11
N SER A 94 16.65 -0.74 7.79
CA SER A 94 16.24 -1.65 8.88
C SER A 94 15.81 -0.92 10.16
N VAL A 95 16.02 0.39 10.24
CA VAL A 95 15.82 1.22 11.45
C VAL A 95 14.35 1.60 11.69
N VAL A 96 13.44 1.25 10.77
CA VAL A 96 12.07 1.77 10.80
C VAL A 96 11.08 0.77 11.40
N PRO A 97 10.25 1.17 12.39
CA PRO A 97 9.14 0.36 12.87
C PRO A 97 8.26 -0.14 11.70
N LEU A 98 8.26 -1.46 11.52
CA LEU A 98 7.89 -2.20 10.30
C LEU A 98 6.41 -2.06 9.88
N GLU A 99 5.62 -1.33 10.66
CA GLU A 99 4.15 -1.32 10.66
C GLU A 99 3.52 0.04 10.31
N LYS A 100 4.32 1.08 10.03
CA LYS A 100 3.87 2.49 10.13
C LYS A 100 4.16 3.38 8.90
N VAL A 101 3.74 3.02 7.68
CA VAL A 101 3.91 3.92 6.50
C VAL A 101 2.61 4.13 5.71
N ALA A 102 1.97 5.30 5.84
CA ALA A 102 0.84 5.75 4.99
C ALA A 102 0.50 7.25 5.13
N GLN A 103 1.13 8.16 4.36
CA GLN A 103 0.70 9.58 4.24
C GLN A 103 0.94 10.20 2.83
N GLY A 104 0.47 9.55 1.76
CA GLY A 104 0.87 9.93 0.39
C GLY A 104 0.27 11.23 -0.21
N ALA A 105 -0.90 11.70 0.22
CA ALA A 105 -1.64 12.75 -0.51
C ALA A 105 -1.37 14.20 -0.04
N LYS A 106 -1.24 14.42 1.28
CA LYS A 106 -0.97 15.74 1.88
C LYS A 106 0.43 16.25 1.51
N LEU A 107 1.40 15.34 1.46
CA LEU A 107 2.82 15.64 1.19
C LEU A 107 3.10 16.22 -0.20
N ARG A 108 2.20 16.03 -1.17
CA ARG A 108 2.37 16.59 -2.52
C ARG A 108 1.81 18.02 -2.69
N GLY A 109 1.49 18.70 -1.59
CA GLY A 109 1.14 20.13 -1.60
C GLY A 109 -0.24 20.45 -2.17
N THR A 110 -1.20 19.52 -2.08
CA THR A 110 -2.57 19.75 -2.52
C THR A 110 -3.23 20.84 -1.66
N SER A 111 -3.69 21.94 -2.30
CA SER A 111 -4.30 23.08 -1.61
C SER A 111 -5.69 22.80 -1.04
N GLN A 112 -6.42 21.84 -1.62
CA GLN A 112 -7.75 21.45 -1.17
C GLN A 112 -7.92 19.93 -1.25
N ILE A 113 -8.28 19.31 -0.13
CA ILE A 113 -8.59 17.88 -0.03
C ILE A 113 -10.03 17.77 0.46
N ILE A 114 -10.94 17.40 -0.43
CA ILE A 114 -12.36 17.23 -0.10
C ILE A 114 -12.61 15.77 0.28
N GLY A 115 -12.92 15.53 1.55
CA GLY A 115 -13.37 14.23 2.04
C GLY A 115 -14.85 14.05 1.72
N VAL A 116 -15.20 12.95 1.07
CA VAL A 116 -16.60 12.62 0.77
C VAL A 116 -16.93 11.27 1.39
N ASP A 117 -17.78 11.26 2.41
CA ASP A 117 -18.24 10.02 3.07
C ASP A 117 -19.66 10.21 3.61
N THR A 118 -20.41 9.11 3.71
CA THR A 118 -21.78 9.12 4.27
C THR A 118 -21.81 8.98 5.79
N ASN A 119 -20.68 8.62 6.41
CA ASN A 119 -20.52 8.58 7.86
C ASN A 119 -19.95 9.93 8.36
N PRO A 120 -20.73 10.75 9.10
CA PRO A 120 -20.28 12.04 9.59
C PRO A 120 -19.14 11.95 10.62
N GLU A 121 -19.06 10.87 11.42
CA GLU A 121 -17.98 10.68 12.41
C GLU A 121 -16.61 10.58 11.75
N LYS A 122 -16.55 10.08 10.51
CA LYS A 122 -15.30 10.09 9.73
C LYS A 122 -14.90 11.49 9.31
N GLY A 123 -15.83 12.42 9.15
CA GLY A 123 -15.57 13.82 8.80
C GLY A 123 -14.86 14.60 9.90
N GLU A 124 -15.18 14.33 11.16
CA GLU A 124 -14.49 14.93 12.31
C GLU A 124 -13.04 14.45 12.39
N ASN A 125 -12.84 13.14 12.27
CA ASN A 125 -11.51 12.51 12.27
C ASN A 125 -10.69 12.90 11.03
N ALA A 126 -11.34 13.09 9.88
CA ALA A 126 -10.73 13.45 8.60
C ALA A 126 -9.90 14.75 8.63
N LYS A 127 -10.30 15.73 9.45
CA LYS A 127 -9.60 17.02 9.56
C LYS A 127 -8.18 16.86 10.10
N ALA A 128 -7.97 15.96 11.07
CA ALA A 128 -6.64 15.62 11.59
C ALA A 128 -5.71 15.10 10.47
N PHE A 129 -6.29 14.48 9.44
CA PHE A 129 -5.57 13.87 8.32
C PHE A 129 -5.40 14.77 7.10
N GLY A 130 -5.69 16.07 7.22
CA GLY A 130 -5.47 17.07 6.18
C GLY A 130 -6.62 17.24 5.18
N ILE A 131 -7.79 16.65 5.44
CA ILE A 131 -9.01 16.98 4.70
C ILE A 131 -9.43 18.41 5.06
N THR A 132 -9.50 19.26 4.03
CA THR A 132 -9.79 20.70 4.17
C THR A 132 -11.28 21.03 4.07
N ALA A 133 -12.06 20.14 3.46
CA ALA A 133 -13.52 20.25 3.37
C ALA A 133 -14.14 18.85 3.42
N PHE A 134 -15.30 18.70 4.05
CA PHE A 134 -16.02 17.43 4.12
C PHE A 134 -17.42 17.58 3.53
N ILE A 135 -17.82 16.63 2.69
CA ILE A 135 -19.16 16.58 2.08
C ILE A 135 -19.76 15.22 2.42
N ASN A 136 -20.95 15.25 3.00
CA ASN A 136 -21.81 14.07 3.07
C ASN A 136 -22.82 14.12 1.91
N PRO A 137 -22.77 13.17 0.95
CA PRO A 137 -23.67 13.16 -0.19
C PRO A 137 -25.15 13.06 0.17
N ARG A 138 -25.49 12.67 1.41
CA ARG A 138 -26.89 12.63 1.88
C ARG A 138 -27.45 14.02 2.17
N ASP A 139 -26.58 15.02 2.36
CA ASP A 139 -26.95 16.36 2.80
C ASP A 139 -27.03 17.36 1.64
N SER A 140 -26.69 16.94 0.41
CA SER A 140 -26.70 17.79 -0.79
C SER A 140 -27.35 17.08 -1.98
N LYS A 141 -28.09 17.84 -2.79
CA LYS A 141 -28.74 17.35 -4.03
C LYS A 141 -27.93 17.63 -5.30
N ASP A 142 -26.82 18.36 -5.18
CA ASP A 142 -26.03 18.81 -6.32
C ASP A 142 -24.96 17.78 -6.71
N PRO A 143 -24.71 17.52 -8.02
CA PRO A 143 -23.65 16.62 -8.44
C PRO A 143 -22.26 17.21 -8.13
N ILE A 144 -21.48 16.52 -7.29
CA ILE A 144 -20.11 16.88 -6.90
C ILE A 144 -19.19 17.18 -8.11
N GLN A 145 -19.48 16.60 -9.29
CA GLN A 145 -18.67 16.77 -10.50
C GLN A 145 -18.76 18.17 -11.15
N GLN A 146 -19.74 19.01 -10.78
CA GLN A 146 -19.95 20.31 -11.42
C GLN A 146 -19.07 21.44 -10.86
N ILE A 147 -18.28 21.18 -9.80
CA ILE A 147 -17.62 22.25 -9.01
C ILE A 147 -16.07 22.17 -9.09
N ILE A 148 -15.47 21.07 -9.55
CA ILE A 148 -14.01 20.87 -9.50
C ILE A 148 -13.43 20.11 -10.71
N THR A 149 -12.16 20.40 -11.05
CA THR A 149 -11.38 19.60 -12.01
C THR A 149 -11.05 18.24 -11.39
N LEU A 150 -11.53 17.16 -12.01
CA LEU A 150 -11.31 15.79 -11.51
C LEU A 150 -9.99 15.22 -12.05
N LYS A 151 -9.05 14.89 -11.14
CA LYS A 151 -7.82 14.15 -11.46
C LYS A 151 -7.81 12.84 -10.69
N GLY A 152 -7.56 11.74 -11.40
CA GLY A 152 -7.34 10.43 -10.78
C GLY A 152 -5.89 10.26 -10.35
N SER A 153 -5.65 9.47 -9.29
CA SER A 153 -4.31 9.11 -8.85
C SER A 153 -4.29 7.65 -8.44
N LEU A 154 -3.35 6.87 -8.99
CA LEU A 154 -3.09 5.52 -8.52
C LEU A 154 -1.93 5.57 -7.53
N PHE A 155 -2.09 4.98 -6.34
CA PHE A 155 -1.05 4.95 -5.31
C PHE A 155 -0.45 6.34 -5.02
N GLY A 156 -1.28 7.39 -5.02
CA GLY A 156 -0.87 8.77 -4.80
C GLY A 156 0.12 9.34 -5.85
N GLY A 157 0.27 8.68 -7.01
CA GLY A 157 1.24 9.04 -8.04
C GLY A 157 2.68 8.69 -7.67
N TRP A 158 2.89 8.00 -6.55
CA TRP A 158 4.22 7.61 -6.07
C TRP A 158 4.79 6.48 -6.91
N LYS A 159 6.08 6.59 -7.25
CA LYS A 159 6.88 5.52 -7.84
C LYS A 159 7.53 4.73 -6.71
N PRO A 160 7.16 3.44 -6.52
CA PRO A 160 7.60 2.70 -5.34
C PRO A 160 9.10 2.70 -5.10
N LYS A 161 9.90 2.29 -6.10
CA LYS A 161 11.34 2.13 -5.91
C LYS A 161 12.09 3.44 -5.64
N SER A 162 11.65 4.57 -6.20
CA SER A 162 12.31 5.86 -5.99
C SER A 162 11.78 6.60 -4.77
N ASP A 163 10.49 6.50 -4.49
CA ASP A 163 9.85 7.43 -3.57
C ASP A 163 9.55 6.83 -2.19
N LEU A 164 9.30 5.52 -2.09
CA LEU A 164 9.04 4.89 -0.79
C LEU A 164 10.22 5.01 0.18
N PRO A 165 11.49 4.84 -0.25
CA PRO A 165 12.62 5.05 0.66
C PRO A 165 12.62 6.46 1.27
N SER A 166 12.32 7.49 0.48
CA SER A 166 12.20 8.86 0.98
C SER A 166 11.05 9.02 1.96
N LEU A 167 9.89 8.39 1.72
CA LEU A 167 8.77 8.41 2.67
C LEU A 167 9.13 7.75 4.00
N VAL A 168 9.89 6.66 3.94
CA VAL A 168 10.41 5.96 5.12
C VAL A 168 11.38 6.86 5.89
N ASP A 169 12.27 7.57 5.19
CA ASP A 169 13.19 8.53 5.82
C ASP A 169 12.47 9.71 6.47
N MET A 170 11.46 10.28 5.79
CA MET A 170 10.60 11.34 6.35
C MET A 170 9.90 10.87 7.63
N TYR A 171 9.43 9.63 7.66
CA TYR A 171 8.84 9.02 8.84
C TYR A 171 9.85 8.86 9.97
N THR A 172 11.06 8.35 9.69
CA THR A 172 12.14 8.26 10.68
C THR A 172 12.51 9.62 11.27
N LYS A 173 12.48 10.67 10.44
CA LYS A 173 12.70 12.06 10.86
C LYS A 173 11.51 12.71 11.56
N LYS A 174 10.39 11.99 11.72
CA LYS A 174 9.12 12.47 12.29
C LYS A 174 8.50 13.65 11.52
N GLU A 175 8.85 13.79 10.24
CA GLU A 175 8.23 14.78 9.34
C GLU A 175 6.81 14.35 8.95
N ILE A 176 6.52 13.05 9.06
CA ILE A 176 5.19 12.48 8.83
C ILE A 176 4.75 11.65 10.04
N GLN A 177 3.48 11.80 10.40
CA GLN A 177 2.85 11.08 11.50
C GLN A 177 2.10 9.89 10.93
N VAL A 178 2.46 8.66 11.29
CA VAL A 178 1.76 7.47 10.77
C VAL A 178 1.07 6.67 11.87
N GLU A 179 1.51 6.86 13.10
CA GLU A 179 0.99 6.26 14.32
C GLU A 179 -0.51 6.47 14.47
N GLU A 180 -0.99 7.69 14.18
CA GLU A 180 -2.39 8.07 14.32
C GLU A 180 -3.34 7.27 13.41
N TYR A 181 -2.84 6.64 12.35
CA TYR A 181 -3.65 5.82 11.46
C TYR A 181 -3.82 4.38 11.98
N ILE A 182 -2.95 3.93 12.89
CA ILE A 182 -2.98 2.58 13.43
C ILE A 182 -3.91 2.59 14.63
N THR A 183 -5.14 2.13 14.42
CA THR A 183 -6.14 2.08 15.49
C THR A 183 -6.15 0.74 16.22
N HIS A 184 -5.63 -0.33 15.61
CA HIS A 184 -5.65 -1.68 16.17
C HIS A 184 -4.35 -2.43 15.89
N ASN A 185 -3.98 -3.29 16.83
CA ASN A 185 -2.91 -4.27 16.71
C ASN A 185 -3.48 -5.64 17.10
N LEU A 186 -3.39 -6.63 16.23
CA LEU A 186 -3.91 -7.97 16.46
C LEU A 186 -2.91 -9.05 16.03
N PRO A 187 -2.88 -10.22 16.69
CA PRO A 187 -2.13 -11.37 16.19
C PRO A 187 -2.77 -11.92 14.90
N PHE A 188 -2.00 -12.67 14.10
CA PHE A 188 -2.50 -13.26 12.86
C PHE A 188 -3.68 -14.22 13.06
N GLU A 189 -3.72 -14.93 14.19
CA GLU A 189 -4.84 -15.79 14.60
C GLU A 189 -6.19 -15.03 14.61
N ASP A 190 -6.14 -13.73 14.91
CA ASP A 190 -7.31 -12.85 14.98
C ASP A 190 -7.58 -12.09 13.67
N VAL A 191 -7.02 -12.51 12.53
CA VAL A 191 -7.19 -11.80 11.25
C VAL A 191 -8.67 -11.58 10.89
N ASN A 192 -9.55 -12.52 11.22
CA ASN A 192 -11.00 -12.39 10.98
C ASN A 192 -11.65 -11.30 11.84
N LYS A 193 -11.15 -11.07 13.05
CA LYS A 193 -11.59 -9.94 13.91
C LYS A 193 -11.22 -8.60 13.27
N ALA A 194 -10.06 -8.50 12.63
CA ALA A 194 -9.68 -7.30 11.89
C ALA A 194 -10.64 -6.98 10.74
N PHE A 195 -11.11 -8.00 10.01
CA PHE A 195 -12.13 -7.84 8.97
C PHE A 195 -13.46 -7.34 9.54
N ASN A 196 -13.90 -7.87 10.69
CA ASN A 196 -15.13 -7.40 11.35
C ASN A 196 -15.02 -5.93 11.76
N LEU A 197 -13.91 -5.52 12.38
CA LEU A 197 -13.65 -4.13 12.75
C LEU A 197 -13.67 -3.18 11.54
N MET A 198 -13.12 -3.63 10.40
CA MET A 198 -13.17 -2.87 9.14
C MET A 198 -14.60 -2.71 8.63
N ARG A 199 -15.38 -3.80 8.61
CA ARG A 199 -16.78 -3.80 8.17
C ARG A 199 -17.67 -2.90 9.02
N GLU A 200 -17.41 -2.86 10.32
CA GLU A 200 -18.13 -2.01 11.27
C GLU A 200 -17.70 -0.53 11.23
N GLY A 201 -16.70 -0.18 10.42
CA GLY A 201 -16.18 1.18 10.34
C GLY A 201 -15.38 1.64 11.55
N LYS A 202 -15.05 0.72 12.47
CA LYS A 202 -14.30 0.99 13.72
C LYS A 202 -12.78 0.95 13.54
N CYS A 203 -12.28 0.62 12.35
CA CYS A 203 -10.86 0.48 12.07
C CYS A 203 -10.40 1.42 10.94
N LEU A 204 -9.41 2.28 11.22
CA LEU A 204 -8.68 3.02 10.17
C LEU A 204 -7.61 2.11 9.55
N ARG A 205 -6.68 1.61 10.38
CA ARG A 205 -5.75 0.53 10.05
C ARG A 205 -5.58 -0.42 11.23
N CYS A 206 -5.53 -1.70 10.91
CA CYS A 206 -5.16 -2.76 11.84
C CYS A 206 -3.83 -3.35 11.40
N VAL A 207 -2.85 -3.36 12.29
CA VAL A 207 -1.57 -4.04 12.09
C VAL A 207 -1.74 -5.48 12.56
N ILE A 208 -1.46 -6.42 11.65
CA ILE A 208 -1.48 -7.85 11.95
C ILE A 208 -0.06 -8.33 12.22
N HIS A 209 0.15 -8.87 13.40
CA HIS A 209 1.42 -9.40 13.86
C HIS A 209 1.50 -10.90 13.53
N MET A 210 2.46 -11.27 12.70
CA MET A 210 2.77 -12.68 12.44
C MET A 210 3.47 -13.27 13.67
N ALA A 211 3.26 -14.56 13.94
CA ALA A 211 4.03 -15.27 14.95
C ALA A 211 5.53 -15.18 14.62
N LYS A 212 6.36 -15.04 15.66
CA LYS A 212 7.82 -15.02 15.53
C LYS A 212 8.37 -16.43 15.47
#